data_AF-X0W487-F1
#
_entry.id   AF-X0W487-F1
#
_cell.length_a   1.000
_cell.length_b   1.000
_cell.length_c   1.000
_cell.angle_alpha   90.00
_cell.angle_beta   90.00
_cell.angle_gamma   90.00
#
_symmetry.space_group_name_H-M   'P 1'
#
loop_
_entity.id
_entity.type
_entity.pdbx_description
1 polymer ?
#
loop_
_entity_poly.entity_id
_entity_poly.type
_entity_poly.pdbx_seq_one_letter_code
_entity_poly.pdbx_strand_id
1 'polypeptide(L)'
;MSSRIAPKIGIRPTIDGRMGGVRESLENQTMQQARNVAEFLSSNLFLPDGSPVECVVHDTCIGGVAEAAAAEEKFLREGVEVSLTVSPCWCYGSETMDMNPHRAKAVWGFNGTERPGAVYLAAVLAGHTQKGLPAFGIYGRDV
;
A
#
# COMPACT_ATOMS: atom_id res chain seq x y z
N MET A 1 8.26 11.43 -31.09
CA MET A 1 7.83 10.29 -30.25
C MET A 1 7.41 10.85 -28.91
N SER A 2 6.15 10.64 -28.50
CA SER A 2 5.68 11.07 -27.18
C SER A 2 6.41 10.24 -26.13
N SER A 3 7.28 10.88 -25.35
CA SER A 3 7.82 10.32 -24.12
C SER A 3 6.65 10.20 -23.14
N ARG A 4 5.97 9.05 -23.14
CA ARG A 4 5.05 8.72 -22.06
C ARG A 4 5.91 8.31 -20.87
N ILE A 5 5.69 8.94 -19.74
CA ILE A 5 6.26 8.52 -18.45
C ILE A 5 5.86 7.06 -18.25
N ALA A 6 6.84 6.21 -17.95
CA ALA A 6 6.59 4.80 -17.68
C ALA A 6 5.72 4.65 -16.41
N PRO A 7 4.72 3.76 -16.40
CA PRO A 7 3.84 3.60 -15.25
C PRO A 7 4.63 3.06 -14.06
N LYS A 8 4.44 3.67 -12.89
CA LYS A 8 5.05 3.24 -11.62
C LYS A 8 4.04 2.54 -10.70
N ILE A 9 4.54 1.70 -9.80
CA ILE A 9 3.75 1.08 -8.73
C ILE A 9 3.95 1.84 -7.42
N GLY A 10 2.88 2.36 -6.83
CA GLY A 10 2.91 3.03 -5.53
C GLY A 10 2.71 2.05 -4.38
N ILE A 11 3.63 2.02 -3.41
CA ILE A 11 3.53 1.17 -2.23
C ILE A 11 3.13 2.01 -1.02
N ARG A 12 2.01 1.63 -0.38
CA ARG A 12 1.37 2.35 0.73
C ARG A 12 1.54 1.56 2.03
N PRO A 13 2.57 1.82 2.85
CA PRO A 13 2.71 1.20 4.17
C PRO A 13 1.66 1.78 5.13
N THR A 14 0.63 1.03 5.48
CA THR A 14 -0.41 1.47 6.43
C THR A 14 -0.16 0.91 7.83
N ILE A 15 -0.40 1.72 8.85
CA ILE A 15 -0.04 1.42 10.25
C ILE A 15 -1.17 1.78 11.21
N ASP A 16 -1.15 1.22 12.42
CA ASP A 16 -2.00 1.68 13.52
C ASP A 16 -1.59 3.11 13.91
N GLY A 17 -2.53 4.05 13.86
CA GLY A 17 -2.27 5.47 14.13
C GLY A 17 -2.09 5.82 15.62
N ARG A 18 -2.26 4.87 16.55
CA ARG A 18 -2.12 5.14 17.99
C ARG A 18 -0.66 5.37 18.38
N MET A 19 -0.40 6.57 18.88
CA MET A 19 0.87 6.95 19.48
C MET A 19 1.03 6.40 20.91
N GLY A 20 2.21 6.53 21.49
CA GLY A 20 2.46 6.13 22.88
C GLY A 20 2.93 4.68 23.02
N GLY A 21 3.58 4.16 21.98
CA GLY A 21 4.25 2.86 21.97
C GLY A 21 3.69 1.87 20.96
N VAL A 22 2.45 2.05 20.48
CA VAL A 22 1.85 1.13 19.50
C VAL A 22 2.44 1.36 18.12
N ARG A 23 2.26 2.56 17.55
CA ARG A 23 2.78 2.92 16.23
C ARG A 23 4.30 2.79 16.17
N GLU A 24 4.99 3.33 17.16
CA GLU A 24 6.45 3.36 17.24
C GLU A 24 7.06 1.95 17.21
N SER A 25 6.36 0.96 17.78
CA SER A 25 6.80 -0.45 17.75
C SER A 25 6.64 -1.12 16.38
N LEU A 26 5.86 -0.52 15.46
CA LEU A 26 5.47 -1.12 14.18
C LEU A 26 6.06 -0.40 12.96
N GLU A 27 6.55 0.83 13.11
CA GLU A 27 7.08 1.66 12.02
C GLU A 27 8.14 0.92 11.17
N ASN A 28 9.15 0.37 11.84
CA ASN A 28 10.25 -0.34 11.16
C ASN A 28 9.75 -1.57 10.40
N GLN A 29 8.90 -2.38 11.01
CA GLN A 29 8.36 -3.59 10.37
C GLN A 29 7.47 -3.25 9.18
N THR A 30 6.58 -2.26 9.33
CA THR A 30 5.64 -1.84 8.29
C THR A 30 6.39 -1.25 7.08
N MET A 31 7.38 -0.39 7.34
CA MET A 31 8.20 0.19 6.28
C MET A 31 9.09 -0.86 5.61
N GLN A 32 9.65 -1.80 6.37
CA GLN A 32 10.44 -2.90 5.80
C GLN A 32 9.58 -3.81 4.90
N GLN A 33 8.34 -4.08 5.28
CA GLN A 33 7.40 -4.82 4.43
C GLN A 33 7.19 -4.10 3.07
N ALA A 34 6.98 -2.79 3.09
CA ALA A 34 6.83 -1.99 1.87
C ALA A 34 8.09 -2.01 0.99
N ARG A 35 9.28 -1.92 1.59
CA ARG A 35 10.56 -1.98 0.87
C ARG A 35 10.79 -3.35 0.24
N ASN A 36 10.53 -4.43 0.98
CA ASN A 36 10.66 -5.80 0.46
C ASN A 36 9.74 -6.04 -0.74
N VAL A 37 8.52 -5.50 -0.69
CA VAL A 37 7.59 -5.56 -1.83
C VAL A 37 8.09 -4.78 -3.02
N ALA A 38 8.58 -3.55 -2.81
CA ALA A 38 9.14 -2.73 -3.88
C ALA A 38 10.33 -3.45 -4.55
N GLU A 39 11.25 -4.00 -3.76
CA GLU A 39 12.38 -4.79 -4.26
C GLU A 39 11.91 -6.03 -5.04
N PHE A 40 10.99 -6.81 -4.47
CA PHE A 40 10.45 -8.00 -5.13
C PHE A 40 9.83 -7.67 -6.48
N LEU A 41 8.99 -6.63 -6.56
CA LEU A 41 8.35 -6.23 -7.81
C LEU A 41 9.36 -5.73 -8.83
N SER A 42 10.27 -4.84 -8.43
CA SER A 42 11.28 -4.28 -9.33
C SER A 42 12.32 -5.32 -9.80
N SER A 43 12.55 -6.38 -9.04
CA SER A 43 13.44 -7.49 -9.45
C SER A 43 12.79 -8.53 -10.36
N ASN A 44 11.45 -8.58 -10.43
CA ASN A 44 10.72 -9.65 -11.13
C ASN A 44 9.81 -9.16 -12.26
N LEU A 45 9.48 -7.87 -12.32
CA LEU A 45 8.60 -7.29 -13.33
C LEU A 45 9.36 -6.32 -14.22
N PHE A 46 9.14 -6.45 -15.53
CA PHE A 46 9.80 -5.64 -16.55
C PHE A 46 8.75 -4.99 -17.45
N LEU A 47 9.04 -3.77 -17.89
CA LEU A 47 8.29 -3.04 -18.88
C LEU A 47 8.54 -3.64 -20.28
N PRO A 48 7.71 -3.31 -21.29
CA PRO A 48 7.87 -3.84 -22.65
C PRO A 48 9.22 -3.54 -23.31
N ASP A 49 9.94 -2.52 -22.83
CA ASP A 49 11.30 -2.18 -23.30
C ASP A 49 12.41 -2.95 -22.56
N GLY A 50 12.04 -3.84 -21.63
CA GLY A 50 12.96 -4.66 -20.84
C GLY A 50 13.52 -3.98 -19.59
N SER A 51 13.17 -2.71 -19.32
CA SER A 51 13.56 -2.05 -18.06
C SER A 51 12.72 -2.57 -16.88
N PRO A 52 13.29 -2.67 -15.66
CA PRO A 52 12.52 -3.08 -14.48
C PRO A 52 11.45 -2.05 -14.13
N VAL A 53 10.31 -2.51 -13.60
CA VAL A 53 9.26 -1.61 -13.12
C VAL A 53 9.77 -0.79 -11.93
N GLU A 54 9.50 0.52 -11.95
CA GLU A 54 9.79 1.41 -10.82
C GLU A 54 8.68 1.35 -9.75
N CYS A 55 9.11 1.26 -8.49
CA CYS A 55 8.23 1.36 -7.34
C CYS A 55 8.45 2.67 -6.56
N VAL A 56 7.37 3.30 -6.12
CA VAL A 56 7.36 4.53 -5.30
C VAL A 56 6.80 4.18 -3.92
N VAL A 57 7.67 4.07 -2.92
CA VAL A 57 7.24 3.87 -1.53
C VAL A 57 6.90 5.23 -0.91
N HIS A 58 5.76 5.33 -0.20
CA HIS A 58 5.45 6.56 0.54
C HIS A 58 6.46 6.77 1.70
N ASP A 59 6.82 8.03 1.97
CA ASP A 59 7.95 8.37 2.83
C ASP A 59 7.72 8.01 4.31
N THR A 60 6.45 8.05 4.74
CA THR A 60 6.02 7.69 6.09
C THR A 60 4.98 6.59 6.05
N CYS A 61 4.79 5.87 7.16
CA CYS A 61 3.62 5.01 7.30
C CYS A 61 2.33 5.85 7.38
N ILE A 62 1.23 5.26 6.90
CA ILE A 62 -0.09 5.89 6.78
C ILE A 62 -0.97 5.38 7.92
N GLY A 63 -1.09 6.18 8.98
CA GLY A 63 -1.93 5.92 10.14
C GLY A 63 -3.29 6.63 10.08
N GLY A 64 -3.48 7.59 9.17
CA GLY A 64 -4.74 8.29 8.99
C GLY A 64 -4.83 9.14 7.72
N VAL A 65 -5.89 9.95 7.64
CA VAL A 65 -6.29 10.66 6.40
C VAL A 65 -5.25 11.67 5.90
N ALA A 66 -4.53 12.35 6.79
CA ALA A 66 -3.53 13.34 6.40
C ALA A 66 -2.35 12.69 5.65
N GLU A 67 -1.86 11.56 6.15
CA GLU A 67 -0.79 10.78 5.52
C GLU A 67 -1.29 10.09 4.25
N ALA A 68 -2.55 9.63 4.24
CA ALA A 68 -3.15 9.05 3.03
C ALA A 68 -3.26 10.09 1.89
N ALA A 69 -3.60 11.34 2.22
CA ALA A 69 -3.64 12.44 1.25
C ALA A 69 -2.24 12.82 0.76
N ALA A 70 -1.23 12.87 1.65
CA ALA A 70 0.16 13.11 1.27
C ALA A 70 0.71 12.00 0.34
N ALA A 71 0.32 10.74 0.59
CA ALA A 71 0.66 9.63 -0.29
C ALA A 71 0.07 9.81 -1.69
N GLU A 72 -1.19 10.22 -1.79
CA GLU A 72 -1.82 10.49 -3.10
C GLU A 72 -1.15 11.66 -3.83
N GLU A 73 -0.82 12.75 -3.13
CA GLU A 73 -0.11 13.88 -3.75
C GLU A 73 1.25 13.46 -4.32
N LYS A 74 2.01 12.65 -3.57
CA LYS A 74 3.28 12.07 -4.05
C LYS A 74 3.05 11.20 -5.28
N PHE A 75 2.07 10.31 -5.22
CA PHE A 75 1.80 9.32 -6.27
C PHE A 75 1.33 9.96 -7.57
N LEU A 76 0.52 11.02 -7.50
CA LEU A 76 0.14 11.81 -8.68
C LEU A 76 1.35 12.49 -9.33
N ARG A 77 2.25 13.07 -8.52
CA ARG A 77 3.47 13.72 -9.01
C ARG A 77 4.45 12.75 -9.66
N GLU A 78 4.54 11.53 -9.12
CA GLU A 78 5.45 10.48 -9.58
C GLU A 78 4.91 9.63 -10.75
N GLY A 79 3.66 9.86 -11.18
CA GLY A 79 3.04 9.08 -12.26
C GLY A 79 2.70 7.64 -11.89
N VAL A 80 2.22 7.42 -10.65
CA VAL A 80 1.79 6.10 -10.17
C VAL A 80 0.42 5.72 -10.74
N GLU A 81 0.37 4.61 -11.48
CA GLU A 81 -0.86 4.08 -12.11
C GLU A 81 -1.40 2.81 -11.45
N VAL A 82 -0.65 2.19 -10.55
CA VAL A 82 -1.06 1.02 -9.75
C VAL A 82 -0.67 1.23 -8.30
N SER A 83 -1.51 0.87 -7.33
CA SER A 83 -1.16 0.93 -5.90
C SER A 83 -1.28 -0.41 -5.18
N LEU A 84 -0.35 -0.64 -4.26
CA LEU A 84 -0.36 -1.78 -3.36
C LEU A 84 -0.22 -1.27 -1.92
N THR A 85 -1.29 -1.45 -1.14
CA THR A 85 -1.27 -1.18 0.30
C THR A 85 -0.78 -2.40 1.05
N VAL A 86 0.10 -2.22 2.03
CA VAL A 86 0.66 -3.30 2.86
C VAL A 86 0.52 -2.96 4.34
N SER A 87 0.19 -3.95 5.16
CA SER A 87 0.25 -3.78 6.62
C SER A 87 0.50 -5.08 7.37
N PRO A 88 1.32 -5.04 8.44
CA PRO A 88 1.41 -6.11 9.41
C PRO A 88 0.37 -6.01 10.54
N CYS A 89 -0.46 -4.96 10.58
CA CYS A 89 -1.27 -4.64 11.77
C CYS A 89 -2.68 -4.13 11.46
N TRP A 90 -3.43 -3.79 12.51
CA TRP A 90 -4.68 -3.06 12.37
C TRP A 90 -4.41 -1.64 11.85
N CYS A 91 -5.26 -1.13 10.96
CA CYS A 91 -5.29 0.28 10.59
C CYS A 91 -6.74 0.74 10.41
N TYR A 92 -6.96 2.06 10.42
CA TYR A 92 -8.29 2.65 10.35
C TYR A 92 -8.85 2.65 8.93
N GLY A 93 -9.25 1.48 8.42
CA GLY A 93 -9.97 1.23 7.16
C GLY A 93 -10.10 2.42 6.21
N SER A 94 -11.23 3.12 6.26
CA SER A 94 -11.54 4.23 5.33
C SER A 94 -10.69 5.49 5.47
N GLU A 95 -10.01 5.69 6.60
CA GLU A 95 -9.09 6.81 6.78
C GLU A 95 -7.76 6.60 6.05
N THR A 96 -7.41 5.33 5.80
CA THR A 96 -6.11 4.93 5.24
C THR A 96 -6.19 4.40 3.80
N MET A 97 -7.39 4.12 3.27
CA MET A 97 -7.59 3.51 1.95
C MET A 97 -7.15 4.42 0.79
N ASP A 98 -6.83 3.81 -0.36
CA ASP A 98 -6.60 4.55 -1.61
C ASP A 98 -7.96 4.91 -2.24
N MET A 99 -8.26 6.20 -2.29
CA MET A 99 -9.54 6.73 -2.77
C MET A 99 -9.55 7.05 -4.28
N ASN A 100 -8.44 6.83 -5.00
CA ASN A 100 -8.36 7.14 -6.43
C ASN A 100 -9.29 6.20 -7.23
N PRO A 101 -10.32 6.68 -7.96
CA PRO A 101 -11.29 5.82 -8.63
C PRO A 101 -10.76 5.17 -9.92
N HIS A 102 -9.61 5.61 -10.43
CA HIS A 102 -9.06 5.18 -11.72
C HIS A 102 -7.85 4.26 -11.59
N ARG A 103 -7.16 4.29 -10.45
CA ARG A 103 -5.98 3.46 -10.18
C ARG A 103 -6.36 2.01 -9.88
N ALA A 104 -5.72 1.04 -10.54
CA ALA A 104 -5.82 -0.35 -10.11
C ALA A 104 -5.16 -0.50 -8.73
N LYS A 105 -5.81 -1.17 -7.79
CA LYS A 105 -5.35 -1.20 -6.39
C LYS A 105 -5.50 -2.57 -5.73
N ALA A 106 -4.53 -2.90 -4.89
CA ALA A 106 -4.51 -4.13 -4.10
C ALA A 106 -4.14 -3.82 -2.64
N VAL A 107 -4.51 -4.73 -1.74
CA VAL A 107 -4.17 -4.69 -0.32
C VAL A 107 -3.61 -6.05 0.09
N TRP A 108 -2.43 -6.05 0.70
CA TRP A 108 -1.83 -7.21 1.35
C TRP A 108 -1.83 -7.02 2.87
N GLY A 109 -2.62 -7.82 3.57
CA GLY A 109 -2.56 -7.95 5.02
C GLY A 109 -1.66 -9.12 5.41
N PHE A 110 -0.66 -8.86 6.27
CA PHE A 110 0.20 -9.93 6.79
C PHE A 110 -0.62 -10.94 7.59
N ASN A 111 -0.36 -12.22 7.35
CA ASN A 111 -0.99 -13.32 8.09
C ASN A 111 -0.16 -13.65 9.34
N GLY A 112 -0.25 -12.78 10.35
CA GLY A 112 0.44 -12.95 11.63
C GLY A 112 -0.52 -12.91 12.81
N THR A 113 -0.07 -13.41 13.96
CA THR A 113 -0.87 -13.50 15.18
C THR A 113 -0.71 -12.30 16.11
N GLU A 114 0.46 -11.67 16.13
CA GLU A 114 0.81 -10.61 17.08
C GLU A 114 0.04 -9.33 16.81
N ARG A 115 -0.25 -9.06 15.52
CA ARG A 115 -0.93 -7.87 15.05
C ARG A 115 -1.87 -8.24 13.90
N PRO A 116 -3.10 -7.68 13.87
CA PRO A 116 -4.17 -8.24 13.06
C PRO A 116 -4.18 -7.68 11.62
N GLY A 117 -3.11 -7.90 10.86
CA GLY A 117 -2.99 -7.45 9.46
C GLY A 117 -4.09 -7.98 8.54
N ALA A 118 -4.48 -9.24 8.70
CA ALA A 118 -5.60 -9.86 7.97
C ALA A 118 -6.96 -9.23 8.31
N VAL A 119 -7.13 -8.72 9.53
CA VAL A 119 -8.36 -8.04 9.95
C VAL A 119 -8.45 -6.66 9.28
N TYR A 120 -7.32 -5.93 9.21
CA TYR A 120 -7.26 -4.70 8.42
C TYR A 120 -7.61 -4.96 6.95
N LEU A 121 -7.02 -6.00 6.35
CA LEU A 121 -7.32 -6.42 4.97
C LEU A 121 -8.82 -6.60 4.73
N ALA A 122 -9.50 -7.39 5.57
CA ALA A 122 -10.94 -7.60 5.44
C ALA A 122 -11.74 -6.28 5.60
N ALA A 123 -11.38 -5.45 6.59
CA ALA A 123 -12.07 -4.20 6.87
C ALA A 123 -11.92 -3.17 5.73
N VAL A 124 -10.71 -3.00 5.20
CA VAL A 124 -10.47 -2.02 4.13
C VAL A 124 -11.07 -2.49 2.80
N LEU A 125 -11.07 -3.80 2.51
CA LEU A 125 -11.77 -4.35 1.34
C LEU A 125 -13.29 -4.14 1.43
N ALA A 126 -13.88 -4.30 2.61
CA ALA A 126 -15.29 -3.96 2.82
C ALA A 126 -15.56 -2.47 2.55
N GLY A 127 -14.65 -1.58 3.00
CA GLY A 127 -14.72 -0.15 2.70
C GLY A 127 -14.60 0.17 1.21
N HIS A 128 -13.71 -0.52 0.50
CA HIS A 128 -13.58 -0.45 -0.96
C HIS A 128 -14.86 -0.86 -1.68
N THR A 129 -15.44 -2.01 -1.33
CA THR A 129 -16.71 -2.48 -1.91
C THR A 129 -17.85 -1.50 -1.61
N GLN A 130 -17.98 -1.03 -0.36
CA GLN A 130 -19.04 -0.10 0.03
C GLN A 130 -18.99 1.23 -0.75
N LYS A 131 -17.78 1.69 -1.11
CA LYS A 131 -17.57 2.95 -1.84
C LYS A 131 -17.55 2.79 -3.37
N GLY A 132 -17.74 1.58 -3.89
CA GLY A 132 -17.65 1.32 -5.33
C GLY A 132 -16.23 1.51 -5.89
N LEU A 133 -15.20 1.22 -5.08
CA LEU A 133 -13.79 1.36 -5.44
C LEU A 133 -13.13 -0.03 -5.43
N PRO A 134 -13.20 -0.82 -6.51
CA PRO A 134 -12.68 -2.19 -6.51
C PRO A 134 -11.22 -2.27 -6.09
N ALA A 135 -10.90 -3.28 -5.26
CA ALA A 135 -9.55 -3.56 -4.78
C ALA A 135 -9.33 -5.07 -4.66
N PHE A 136 -8.12 -5.53 -4.98
CA PHE A 136 -7.72 -6.92 -4.81
C PHE A 136 -7.27 -7.20 -3.37
N GLY A 137 -7.64 -8.36 -2.83
CA GLY A 137 -7.15 -8.85 -1.54
C GLY A 137 -6.04 -9.89 -1.72
N ILE A 138 -4.91 -9.68 -1.05
CA ILE A 138 -3.79 -10.62 -1.00
C ILE A 138 -3.66 -11.11 0.44
N TYR A 139 -3.79 -12.41 0.66
CA TYR A 139 -3.69 -13.04 1.97
C TYR A 139 -2.89 -14.34 1.87
N GLY A 140 -1.83 -14.45 2.68
CA GLY A 140 -1.03 -15.68 2.75
C GLY A 140 -1.81 -16.81 3.40
N ARG A 141 -1.60 -18.04 2.94
CA ARG A 141 -2.31 -19.22 3.47
C ARG A 141 -1.82 -19.61 4.87
N ASP A 142 -0.52 -19.51 5.09
CA ASP A 142 0.15 -19.99 6.29
C ASP A 142 0.47 -18.83 7.25
N VAL A 143 0.54 -19.16 8.54
CA VAL A 143 0.89 -18.28 9.67
C VAL A 143 2.26 -18.68 10.20
#